data_AF-A0A7W6GH63-F1
#
_entry.id   AF-A0A7W6GH63-F1
#
_cell.length_a   1.000
_cell.length_b   1.000
_cell.length_c   1.000
_cell.angle_alpha   90.00
_cell.angle_beta   90.00
_cell.angle_gamma   90.00
#
_symmetry.space_group_name_H-M   'P 1'
#
loop_
_entity.id
_entity.type
_entity.pdbx_description
1 polymer ?
#
loop_
_entity_poly.entity_id
_entity_poly.type
_entity_poly.pdbx_seq_one_letter_code
_entity_poly.pdbx_strand_id
1 'polypeptide(L)' 'MNAPDFSARSLADAVSRKGLLRFITCGSVDDGKSTLIGRLLYDTRLIFDDQL' A
#
# COMPACT_ATOMS: atom_id res chain seq x y z
N MET A 1 30.90 2.79 -13.09
CA MET A 1 29.58 2.18 -12.82
C MET A 1 29.22 2.53 -11.39
N ASN A 2 28.28 3.48 -11.18
CA ASN A 2 27.95 3.97 -9.84
C ASN A 2 27.18 2.92 -9.04
N ALA A 3 27.64 2.68 -7.81
CA ALA A 3 26.92 1.88 -6.83
C ALA A 3 25.59 2.58 -6.46
N PRO A 4 24.54 1.81 -6.10
CA PRO A 4 23.31 2.39 -5.57
C PRO A 4 23.63 3.16 -4.28
N ASP A 5 23.32 4.46 -4.28
CA ASP A 5 23.49 5.32 -3.11
C ASP A 5 22.34 5.03 -2.12
N PHE A 6 22.64 4.27 -1.07
CA PHE A 6 21.69 3.90 -0.01
C PHE A 6 21.56 4.99 1.07
N SER A 7 21.87 6.26 0.76
CA SER A 7 21.72 7.35 1.71
C SER A 7 20.26 7.56 2.12
N ALA A 8 20.01 7.97 3.37
CA ALA A 8 18.66 8.23 3.89
C ALA A 8 17.87 9.26 3.06
N ARG A 9 18.57 10.16 2.36
CA ARG A 9 17.98 11.13 1.41
C ARG A 9 17.37 10.43 0.19
N SER A 10 18.06 9.45 -0.38
CA SER A 10 17.53 8.69 -1.53
C SER A 10 16.22 7.93 -1.19
N LEU A 11 16.13 7.40 0.04
CA LEU A 11 14.95 6.72 0.57
C LEU A 11 13.80 7.70 0.80
N ALA A 12 14.08 8.87 1.39
CA ALA A 12 13.09 9.93 1.56
C ALA A 12 12.53 10.43 0.22
N ASP A 13 13.40 10.64 -0.78
CA ASP A 13 13.01 11.06 -2.13
C ASP A 13 12.20 9.98 -2.86
N ALA A 14 12.45 8.70 -2.59
CA ALA A 14 11.66 7.59 -3.12
C ALA A 14 10.26 7.52 -2.48
N VAL A 15 10.14 7.83 -1.18
CA VAL A 15 8.87 7.89 -0.47
C VAL A 15 8.05 9.12 -0.90
N SER A 16 8.67 10.30 -1.03
CA SER A 16 8.01 11.52 -1.49
C SER A 16 7.51 11.44 -2.93
N ARG A 17 8.07 10.56 -3.75
CA ARG A 17 7.62 10.32 -5.13
C ARG A 17 6.43 9.37 -5.25
N LYS A 18 5.87 8.87 -4.14
CA LYS A 18 4.68 8.02 -4.19
C LYS A 18 3.45 8.85 -4.55
N GLY A 19 2.97 8.67 -5.78
CA GLY A 19 1.71 9.23 -6.23
C GLY A 19 0.49 8.49 -5.64
N LEU A 20 -0.69 9.07 -5.83
CA LEU A 20 -1.95 8.45 -5.43
C LEU A 20 -2.29 7.26 -6.35
N LEU A 21 -2.35 6.05 -5.80
CA LEU A 21 -2.82 4.87 -6.51
C LEU A 21 -4.34 4.74 -6.38
N ARG A 22 -5.05 4.72 -7.52
CA ARG A 22 -6.48 4.39 -7.60
C ARG A 22 -6.62 3.04 -8.28
N PHE A 23 -7.22 2.07 -7.58
CA PHE A 23 -7.48 0.75 -8.14
C PHE A 23 -8.87 0.26 -7.73
N ILE A 24 -9.37 -0.74 -8.44
CA ILE A 24 -10.64 -1.40 -8.16
C ILE A 24 -10.40 -2.91 -8.09
N THR A 25 -11.20 -3.62 -7.29
CA THR A 25 -11.26 -5.09 -7.30
C THR A 25 -12.51 -5.52 -8.07
N CYS A 26 -12.40 -6.52 -8.94
CA CYS A 26 -13.52 -7.09 -9.71
C CYS A 26 -13.43 -8.63 -9.71
N GLY A 27 -14.58 -9.29 -9.87
CA GLY A 27 -14.70 -10.75 -9.70
C GLY A 27 -16.12 -11.17 -9.34
N SER A 28 -16.40 -12.46 -9.43
CA SER A 28 -17.66 -13.13 -9.10
C SER A 28 -18.02 -12.99 -7.62
N VAL A 29 -19.27 -13.34 -7.29
CA VAL A 29 -19.68 -13.60 -5.90
C VAL A 29 -18.71 -14.64 -5.29
N ASP A 30 -18.35 -14.46 -4.02
CA ASP A 30 -17.43 -15.31 -3.25
C ASP A 30 -15.94 -15.31 -3.63
N ASP A 31 -15.50 -14.55 -4.65
CA ASP A 31 -14.07 -14.37 -4.97
C ASP A 31 -13.25 -13.62 -3.89
N GLY A 32 -13.88 -13.25 -2.78
CA GLY A 32 -13.16 -12.63 -1.65
C GLY A 32 -12.69 -11.19 -1.90
N LYS A 33 -13.27 -10.45 -2.86
CA LYS A 33 -12.93 -9.04 -3.16
C LYS A 33 -12.86 -8.16 -1.91
N SER A 34 -13.87 -8.26 -1.05
CA SER A 34 -13.93 -7.51 0.22
C SER A 34 -12.92 -8.01 1.23
N THR A 35 -12.64 -9.31 1.26
CA THR A 35 -11.60 -9.92 2.12
C THR A 35 -10.21 -9.41 1.73
N LEU A 36 -9.91 -9.29 0.43
CA LEU A 36 -8.64 -8.76 -0.06
C LEU A 36 -8.48 -7.27 0.31
N ILE A 37 -9.53 -6.45 0.12
CA ILE A 37 -9.51 -5.04 0.54
C ILE A 37 -9.30 -4.95 2.04
N GLY A 38 -10.05 -5.72 2.85
CA GLY A 38 -9.91 -5.73 4.30
C GLY A 38 -8.51 -6.14 4.76
N ARG A 39 -7.91 -7.16 4.11
CA ARG A 39 -6.54 -7.59 4.41
C ARG A 39 -5.51 -6.51 4.07
N LEU A 40 -5.65 -5.84 2.92
CA LEU A 40 -4.78 -4.72 2.54
C LEU A 40 -4.86 -3.58 3.55
N LEU A 41 -6.07 -3.20 3.98
CA LEU A 41 -6.25 -2.15 4.99
C LEU A 41 -5.65 -2.56 6.34
N TYR A 42 -5.83 -3.82 6.75
CA TYR A 42 -5.28 -4.36 8.00
C TYR A 42 -3.75 -4.38 7.98
N ASP A 43 -3.15 -4.99 6.95
CA ASP A 43 -1.69 -5.15 6.83
C ASP A 43 -0.97 -3.79 6.69
N THR A 44 -1.63 -2.81 6.08
CA THR A 44 -1.10 -1.44 5.94
C THR A 44 -1.34 -0.57 7.18
N ARG A 45 -2.01 -1.09 8.22
CA ARG A 45 -2.43 -0.34 9.42
C ARG A 45 -3.24 0.92 9.06
N LEU A 46 -4.00 0.85 7.96
CA LEU A 46 -4.92 1.90 7.52
C LEU A 46 -6.32 1.72 8.11
N ILE A 47 -6.57 0.62 8.82
CA ILE A 47 -7.69 0.49 9.76
C ILE A 47 -7.26 1.22 11.04
N PHE A 48 -7.89 2.36 11.34
CA PHE A 48 -7.72 3.03 12.62
C PHE A 48 -8.22 2.09 13.74
N ASP A 49 -7.46 1.97 14.83
CA ASP A 49 -7.81 1.12 16.00
C ASP A 49 -9.17 1.49 16.63
N ASP A 50 -9.73 2.66 16.31
CA ASP A 50 -10.92 3.23 16.95
C ASP A 50 -12.27 2.92 16.26
N GLN A 51 -12.38 1.83 15.47
CA GLN A 51 -13.68 1.41 14.91
C GLN A 51 -14.01 -0.08 15.16
N LEU A 52 -13.76 -0.56 16.38
CA LEU A 52 -14.24 -1.85 16.88
C LEU A 52 -15.47 -1.68 17.78
#